data_AF-A0A8E0S716-F1
#
_entry.id   AF-A0A8E0S716-F1
#
_cell.length_a   1.000
_cell.length_b   1.000
_cell.length_c   1.000
_cell.angle_alpha   90.00
_cell.angle_beta   90.00
_cell.angle_gamma   90.00
#
_symmetry.space_group_name_H-M   'P 1'
#
loop_
_entity.id
_entity.type
_entity.pdbx_description
1 polymer ?
#
loop_
_entity_poly.entity_id
_entity_poly.type
_entity_poly.pdbx_seq_one_letter_code
_entity_poly.pdbx_strand_id
1 'polypeptide(L)' 'VCELDIIFHFEKAYYVLDEFLLGGEVQETGKDSALNDIDMQDLLQEEECKTREEHADISVIDVSEF' A
#
# COMPACT_ATOMS: atom_id res chain seq x y z
N VAL A 1 4.84 17.08 -12.66
CA VAL A 1 3.97 15.93 -12.92
C VAL A 1 3.26 16.18 -14.24
N CYS A 2 3.44 15.30 -15.21
CA CYS A 2 2.62 15.30 -16.43
C CYS A 2 1.63 14.14 -16.41
N GLU A 3 0.65 14.14 -17.30
CA GLU A 3 -0.38 13.10 -17.43
C GLU A 3 0.21 11.69 -17.64
N LEU A 4 1.38 11.61 -18.28
CA LEU A 4 2.09 10.35 -18.45
C LEU A 4 2.60 9.80 -17.10
N ASP A 5 2.96 10.65 -16.14
CA ASP A 5 3.39 10.18 -14.81
C ASP A 5 2.26 9.47 -14.08
N ILE A 6 1.03 9.98 -14.21
CA ILE A 6 -0.17 9.37 -13.62
C ILE A 6 -0.51 8.06 -14.34
N ILE A 7 -0.35 8.00 -15.66
CA ILE A 7 -0.63 6.79 -16.45
C ILE A 7 0.38 5.68 -16.12
N PHE A 8 1.67 6.00 -16.01
CA PHE A 8 2.71 5.02 -15.74
C PHE A 8 2.82 4.61 -14.28
N HIS A 9 2.40 5.46 -13.34
CA HIS A 9 2.45 5.20 -11.90
C HIS A 9 1.06 5.36 -11.26
N PHE A 10 0.05 4.70 -11.84
CA PHE A 10 -1.33 4.83 -11.38
C PHE A 10 -1.53 4.35 -9.94
N GLU A 11 -0.85 3.28 -9.52
CA GLU A 11 -0.94 2.73 -8.16
C GLU A 11 -0.51 3.76 -7.11
N LYS A 12 0.66 4.41 -7.31
CA LYS A 12 1.10 5.50 -6.43
C LYS A 12 0.17 6.71 -6.47
N ALA A 13 -0.43 7.03 -7.61
CA ALA A 13 -1.40 8.11 -7.70
C ALA A 13 -2.68 7.82 -6.89
N TYR A 14 -3.14 6.56 -6.86
CA TYR A 14 -4.28 6.15 -6.04
C TYR A 14 -3.96 6.13 -4.55
N TYR A 15 -2.76 5.70 -4.15
CA TYR A 15 -2.35 5.79 -2.74
C TYR A 15 -2.30 7.24 -2.23
N VAL A 16 -1.78 8.15 -3.05
CA VAL A 16 -1.81 9.59 -2.74
C VAL A 16 -3.26 10.10 -2.66
N LEU A 17 -4.15 9.63 -3.54
CA LEU A 17 -5.53 10.08 -3.60
C LEU A 17 -6.34 9.62 -2.38
N ASP A 18 -6.19 8.36 -1.97
CA ASP A 18 -6.88 7.79 -0.81
C ASP A 18 -6.48 8.48 0.49
N GLU A 19 -5.21 8.84 0.65
CA GLU A 19 -4.77 9.59 1.83
C GLU A 19 -5.30 11.04 1.85
N PHE A 20 -5.60 11.58 0.67
CA PHE A 20 -6.14 12.93 0.55
C PHE A 20 -7.67 12.98 0.72
N LEU A 21 -8.38 11.94 0.27
CA LEU A 21 -9.85 11.91 0.18
C LEU A 21 -10.41 10.59 0.68
N LEU A 22 -11.31 10.66 1.66
CA LEU A 22 -12.02 9.50 2.17
C LEU A 22 -13.52 9.78 2.24
N GLY A 23 -14.33 8.93 1.61
CA GLY A 23 -15.80 9.07 1.63
C GLY A 23 -16.33 10.35 0.97
N GLY A 24 -15.53 11.01 0.13
CA GLY A 24 -15.87 12.27 -0.53
C GLY A 24 -15.54 13.54 0.26
N GLU A 25 -14.92 13.41 1.44
CA GLU A 25 -14.40 14.52 2.24
C GLU A 25 -12.86 14.54 2.18
N VAL A 26 -12.26 15.72 2.31
CA VAL A 26 -10.80 15.87 2.43
C VAL A 26 -10.37 15.38 3.80
N GLN A 27 -9.55 14.34 3.84
CA GLN A 27 -9.04 13.78 5.09
C GLN A 27 -7.77 14.51 5.53
N GLU A 28 -6.78 14.62 4.64
CA GLU A 28 -5.56 15.36 4.90
C GLU A 28 -5.30 16.55 3.98
N THR A 29 -4.81 17.62 4.59
CA THR A 29 -4.44 18.89 3.93
C THR A 29 -2.93 19.14 3.95
N GLY A 30 -2.19 18.40 4.79
CA GLY A 30 -0.75 18.49 4.92
C GLY A 30 -0.03 17.62 3.90
N LYS A 31 0.51 18.24 2.83
CA LYS A 31 1.29 17.53 1.80
C LYS A 31 2.47 16.72 2.38
N ASP A 32 3.15 17.27 3.38
CA ASP A 32 4.32 16.59 3.99
C ASP A 32 3.90 15.42 4.91
N SER A 33 2.71 15.47 5.52
CA SER A 33 2.18 14.33 6.29
C SER A 33 1.78 13.21 5.34
N ALA A 34 0.97 13.53 4.32
CA ALA A 34 0.51 12.55 3.34
C ALA A 34 1.68 11.83 2.65
N LEU A 35 2.76 12.55 2.29
CA LEU A 35 3.95 11.92 1.71
C LEU A 35 4.67 10.99 2.69
N ASN A 36 4.76 11.36 3.97
CA ASN A 36 5.41 10.54 4.99
C ASN A 36 4.59 9.28 5.32
N ASP A 37 3.27 9.39 5.33
CA ASP A 37 2.35 8.28 5.58
C ASP A 37 2.38 7.27 4.43
N ILE A 38 2.50 7.74 3.18
CA ILE A 38 2.69 6.90 1.99
C ILE A 38 4.04 6.17 2.02
N ASP A 39 5.14 6.86 2.36
CA ASP A 39 6.46 6.22 2.49
C ASP A 39 6.47 5.16 3.61
N MET A 40 5.74 5.40 4.70
CA MET A 40 5.57 4.42 5.78
C MET A 40 4.72 3.22 5.34
N GLN A 41 3.66 3.43 4.54
CA GLN A 41 2.87 2.36 3.95
C GLN A 41 3.68 1.51 2.96
N ASP A 42 4.50 2.13 2.09
CA ASP A 42 5.40 1.41 1.18
C ASP A 42 6.33 0.47 1.98
N LEU A 43 6.94 0.97 3.07
CA LEU A 43 7.83 0.17 3.93
C LEU A 43 7.07 -0.99 4.63
N LEU A 44 5.89 -0.71 5.19
CA LEU A 44 5.07 -1.74 5.83
C LEU A 44 4.57 -2.79 4.83
N GLN A 45 4.21 -2.39 3.61
CA GLN A 45 3.73 -3.31 2.58
C GLN A 45 4.86 -4.21 2.07
N GLU A 46 6.09 -3.71 1.97
CA GLU A 46 7.29 -4.52 1.70
C GLU A 46 7.56 -5.54 2.83
N GLU A 47 7.41 -5.13 4.09
CA GLU A 47 7.56 -6.00 5.27
C GLU A 47 6.46 -7.07 5.34
N GLU A 48 5.20 -6.71 5.09
CA GLU A 48 4.09 -7.66 5.03
C GLU A 48 4.25 -8.65 3.88
N CYS A 49 4.79 -8.21 2.73
CA CYS A 49 5.06 -9.11 1.61
C CYS A 49 6.13 -10.15 1.98
N LYS A 50 7.22 -9.74 2.66
CA LYS A 50 8.24 -10.67 3.17
C LYS A 50 7.68 -11.63 4.23
N THR A 51 6.83 -11.13 5.12
CA THR A 51 6.24 -11.95 6.20
C THR A 51 5.21 -12.96 5.67
N ARG A 52 4.58 -12.69 4.51
CA ARG A 52 3.66 -13.62 3.85
C ARG A 52 4.36 -14.75 3.10
N GLU A 53 5.60 -14.55 2.65
CA GLU A 53 6.42 -15.65 2.11
C GLU A 53 6.75 -16.67 3.22
N GLU A 54 7.04 -16.24 4.44
CA GLU A 54 7.30 -17.15 5.58
C GLU A 54 6.03 -17.85 6.11
N HIS A 55 4.84 -17.25 5.96
CA HIS A 55 3.58 -17.86 6.41
C HIS A 55 2.95 -18.81 5.38
N ALA A 56 3.35 -18.75 4.10
CA ALA A 56 2.92 -19.72 3.10
C ALA A 56 3.49 -21.12 3.36
N ASP A 57 4.74 -21.21 3.84
CA ASP A 57 5.40 -22.48 4.20
C ASP A 57 4.81 -23.16 5.44
N ILE A 58 4.24 -22.39 6.38
CA ILE A 58 3.57 -22.96 7.57
C ILE A 58 2.18 -23.53 7.23
N SER A 59 1.49 -22.94 6.24
CA SER A 59 0.14 -23.39 5.84
C SER A 59 0.12 -24.63 4.93
N VAL A 60 1.23 -24.98 4.28
CA VAL A 60 1.33 -26.21 3.45
C VAL A 60 1.53 -27.49 4.27
N ILE A 61 1.76 -27.40 5.58
CA ILE A 61 2.04 -28.58 6.41
C ILE A 61 0.76 -29.24 6.97
N ASP A 62 -0.42 -28.59 7.01
CA ASP A 62 -1.60 -29.17 7.70
C ASP A 62 -2.90 -29.23 6.88
N VAL A 63 -2.83 -29.77 5.65
CA VAL A 63 -4.04 -30.29 4.96
C VAL A 63 -3.84 -31.68 4.35
N SER A 64 -2.68 -32.32 4.59
CA SER A 64 -2.37 -33.66 4.06
C SER A 64 -2.42 -34.77 5.10
N GLU A 65 -2.79 -34.48 6.36
CA GLU A 65 -2.94 -35.47 7.43
C GLU A 65 -4.41 -35.73 7.84
N PHE A 66 -5.34 -35.54 6.89
CA PHE A 66 -6.72 -36.06 6.96
C PHE A 66 -7.05 -36.96 5.77
#